data_AF-A0A7K8J8K6-F1
#
_entry.id   AF-A0A7K8J8K6-F1
#
_cell.length_a   1.000
_cell.length_b   1.000
_cell.length_c   1.000
_cell.angle_alpha   90.00
_cell.angle_beta   90.00
_cell.angle_gamma   90.00
#
_symmetry.space_group_name_H-M   'P 1'
#
loop_
_entity.id
_entity.type
_entity.pdbx_description
1 polymer ?
#
loop_
_entity_poly.entity_id
_entity_poly.type
_entity_poly.pdbx_seq_one_letter_code
_entity_poly.pdbx_strand_id
1 'polypeptide(L)'
;YLLRTHVHHGTVLHVSNFNMLSVSPAFESRLEYSREGNRVVITLHNLQEDDSDNYVCAEEVTNSLLSASGTVVLVKEEEQACKKSSWGLYALIVVVALLFCALVCCTLYRVDVKKYFQKKKPNVVYEDMSYNSRRSTLVRT
;
A
#
# COMPACT_ATOMS: atom_id res chain seq x y z
N TYR A 1 -24.08 -11.44 23.99
CA TYR A 1 -23.66 -12.31 25.10
C TYR A 1 -22.42 -13.06 24.64
N LEU A 2 -21.39 -13.18 25.49
CA LEU A 2 -20.22 -14.00 25.24
C LEU A 2 -20.42 -15.31 26.00
N LEU A 3 -20.50 -16.43 25.29
CA LEU A 3 -20.73 -17.75 25.89
C LEU A 3 -19.44 -18.56 25.77
N ARG A 4 -18.91 -19.06 26.90
CA ARG A 4 -17.81 -20.03 26.91
C ARG A 4 -18.42 -21.42 27.13
N THR A 5 -18.52 -22.22 26.08
CA THR A 5 -18.84 -23.64 26.20
C THR A 5 -17.60 -24.42 26.66
N HIS A 6 -17.82 -25.59 27.25
CA HIS A 6 -16.78 -26.46 27.82
C HIS A 6 -15.56 -26.53 26.90
N VAL A 7 -14.39 -26.11 27.40
CA VAL A 7 -13.13 -26.25 26.67
C VAL A 7 -12.79 -27.74 26.67
N HIS A 8 -12.82 -28.37 25.51
CA HIS A 8 -12.39 -29.76 25.37
C HIS A 8 -10.87 -29.80 25.52
N HIS A 9 -10.38 -30.40 26.60
CA HIS A 9 -8.96 -30.66 26.76
C HIS A 9 -8.57 -31.80 25.82
N GLY A 10 -8.04 -31.46 24.64
CA GLY A 10 -7.43 -32.42 23.72
C GLY A 10 -5.93 -32.57 24.01
N THR A 11 -5.45 -33.79 24.17
CA THR A 11 -4.00 -34.05 24.24
C THR A 11 -3.41 -33.87 22.84
N VAL A 12 -2.55 -32.87 22.67
CA VAL A 12 -1.81 -32.64 21.42
C VAL A 12 -0.61 -33.58 21.33
N LEU A 13 0.16 -33.64 22.42
CA LEU A 13 1.37 -34.42 22.56
C LEU A 13 1.55 -34.85 24.01
N HIS A 14 2.00 -36.08 24.23
CA HIS A 14 2.34 -36.63 25.54
C HIS A 14 3.70 -37.32 25.49
N VAL A 15 4.55 -37.04 26.47
CA VAL A 15 5.84 -37.72 26.65
C VAL A 15 5.77 -38.51 27.95
N SER A 16 5.84 -39.83 27.83
CA SER A 16 5.85 -40.71 29.01
C SER A 16 7.17 -40.62 29.78
N ASN A 17 7.18 -41.12 31.01
CA ASN A 17 8.39 -41.26 31.84
C ASN A 17 9.48 -42.13 31.19
N PHE A 18 9.12 -42.98 30.23
CA PHE A 18 10.06 -43.78 29.44
C PHE A 18 10.54 -43.06 28.18
N ASN A 19 10.32 -41.75 28.08
CA ASN A 19 10.59 -40.91 26.90
C ASN A 19 9.87 -41.36 25.62
N MET A 20 8.79 -42.15 25.74
CA MET A 20 7.96 -42.49 24.60
C MET A 20 7.04 -41.31 24.26
N LEU A 21 7.15 -40.84 23.02
CA LEU A 21 6.35 -39.76 22.46
C LEU A 21 5.05 -40.32 21.88
N SER A 22 3.93 -39.70 22.22
CA SER A 22 2.63 -39.94 21.59
C SER A 22 2.06 -38.61 21.12
N VAL A 23 1.71 -38.54 19.83
CA VAL A 23 1.15 -37.35 19.19
C VAL A 23 -0.27 -37.68 18.75
N SER A 24 -1.20 -36.73 18.92
CA SER A 24 -2.57 -36.92 18.43
C SER A 24 -2.60 -37.00 16.90
N PRO A 25 -3.44 -37.85 16.29
CA PRO A 25 -3.48 -38.04 14.84
C PRO A 25 -3.66 -36.76 14.02
N ALA A 26 -4.32 -35.74 14.57
CA ALA A 26 -4.51 -34.44 13.90
C ALA A 26 -3.19 -33.65 13.69
N PHE A 27 -2.13 -34.02 14.41
CA PHE A 27 -0.86 -33.30 14.47
C PHE A 27 0.33 -34.14 13.97
N GLU A 28 0.17 -35.45 13.79
CA GLU A 28 1.27 -36.40 13.54
C GLU A 28 2.17 -36.04 12.35
N SER A 29 1.61 -35.48 11.27
CA SER A 29 2.35 -35.10 10.06
C SER A 29 2.92 -33.67 10.07
N ARG A 30 2.57 -32.88 11.09
CA ARG A 30 2.83 -31.43 11.13
C ARG A 30 3.55 -30.98 12.39
N LEU A 31 3.64 -31.84 13.40
CA LEU A 31 4.22 -31.51 14.70
C LEU A 31 5.58 -32.16 14.87
N GLU A 32 6.56 -31.35 15.24
CA GLU A 32 7.91 -31.79 15.60
C GLU A 32 8.16 -31.54 17.09
N TYR A 33 8.81 -32.51 17.74
CA TYR A 33 9.21 -32.43 19.14
C TYR A 33 10.72 -32.52 19.25
N SER A 34 11.32 -31.60 20.00
CA SER A 34 12.72 -31.68 20.38
C SER A 34 12.92 -31.33 21.85
N ARG A 35 13.96 -31.92 22.45
CA ARG A 35 14.35 -31.65 23.84
C ARG A 35 15.83 -31.27 23.88
N GLU A 36 16.10 -30.12 24.48
CA GLU A 36 17.44 -29.59 24.69
C GLU A 36 17.63 -29.35 26.19
N GLY A 37 18.24 -30.33 26.86
CA GLY A 37 18.34 -30.35 28.33
C GLY A 37 16.95 -30.36 28.98
N ASN A 38 16.66 -29.33 29.79
CA ASN A 38 15.35 -29.15 30.44
C ASN A 38 14.34 -28.37 29.59
N ARG A 39 14.74 -27.93 28.39
CA ARG A 39 13.87 -27.18 27.48
C ARG A 39 13.22 -28.14 26.50
N VAL A 40 11.89 -28.12 26.48
CA VAL A 40 11.08 -28.78 25.45
C VAL A 40 10.70 -27.74 24.41
N VAL A 41 10.90 -28.08 23.13
CA VAL A 41 10.49 -27.26 22.00
C VAL A 41 9.54 -28.07 21.14
N ILE A 42 8.35 -27.51 20.93
CA ILE A 42 7.30 -28.09 20.09
C ILE A 42 7.13 -27.14 18.91
N THR A 43 7.31 -27.66 17.70
CA THR A 43 7.13 -26.90 16.46
C THR A 43 5.91 -27.45 15.72
N LEU A 44 4.94 -26.58 15.41
CA LEU A 44 3.78 -26.94 14.62
C LEU A 44 3.87 -26.26 13.24
N HIS A 45 3.97 -27.08 12.21
CA HIS A 45 4.05 -26.67 10.80
C HIS A 45 2.66 -26.60 10.18
N ASN A 46 2.55 -25.86 9.07
CA ASN A 46 1.32 -25.77 8.27
C ASN A 46 0.08 -25.53 9.14
N LEU A 47 0.11 -24.45 9.93
CA LEU A 47 -0.98 -24.05 10.82
C LEU A 47 -2.30 -23.93 10.07
N GLN A 48 -3.38 -24.41 10.69
CA GLN A 48 -4.74 -24.39 10.18
C GLN A 48 -5.61 -23.54 11.12
N GLU A 49 -6.73 -22.99 10.64
CA GLU A 49 -7.61 -22.17 11.50
C GLU A 49 -8.09 -22.94 12.73
N ASP A 50 -8.37 -24.23 12.56
CA ASP A 50 -8.79 -25.16 13.63
C ASP A 50 -7.70 -25.43 14.68
N ASP A 51 -6.45 -25.02 14.43
CA ASP A 51 -5.37 -25.09 15.42
C ASP A 51 -5.45 -23.94 16.45
N SER A 52 -6.39 -23.00 16.31
CA SER A 52 -6.57 -21.86 17.20
C SER A 52 -7.10 -22.28 18.57
N ASP A 53 -6.22 -22.32 19.58
CA ASP A 53 -6.61 -22.64 20.96
C ASP A 53 -5.55 -22.15 21.97
N ASN A 54 -5.80 -22.39 23.25
CA ASN A 54 -4.85 -22.21 24.34
C ASN A 54 -4.06 -23.51 24.58
N TYR A 55 -2.79 -23.50 24.17
CA TYR A 55 -1.88 -24.62 24.34
C TYR A 55 -1.21 -24.55 25.69
N VAL A 56 -1.38 -25.59 26.51
CA VAL A 56 -0.83 -25.66 27.87
C VAL A 56 0.23 -26.75 27.94
N CYS A 57 1.42 -26.38 28.42
CA CYS A 57 2.41 -27.35 28.86
C CYS A 57 2.11 -27.71 30.31
N ALA A 58 1.85 -29.00 30.56
CA ALA A 58 1.52 -29.52 31.87
C ALA A 58 2.43 -30.70 32.21
N GLU A 59 2.93 -30.73 33.44
CA GLU A 59 3.60 -31.91 34.01
C GLU A 59 2.63 -32.61 34.96
N GLU A 60 2.31 -33.86 34.64
CA GLU A 60 1.42 -34.68 35.45
C GLU A 60 2.24 -35.53 36.42
N VAL A 61 2.04 -35.30 37.73
CA VAL A 61 2.57 -36.17 38.78
C VAL A 61 1.38 -36.58 39.63
N THR A 62 1.05 -37.88 39.57
CA THR A 62 0.02 -38.54 40.39
C THR A 62 -1.26 -37.72 40.56
N ASN A 63 -2.12 -37.71 39.53
CA ASN A 63 -3.47 -37.14 39.54
C ASN A 63 -3.58 -35.64 39.90
N SER A 64 -2.45 -34.92 39.88
CA SER A 64 -2.41 -33.48 40.15
C SER A 64 -1.50 -32.77 39.15
N LEU A 65 -1.96 -31.62 38.68
CA LEU A 65 -1.30 -30.80 37.68
C LEU A 65 -0.35 -29.84 38.41
N LEU A 66 0.96 -30.12 38.39
CA LEU A 66 1.95 -29.41 39.24
C LEU A 66 2.23 -28.00 38.77
N SER A 67 2.32 -27.81 37.46
CA SER A 67 2.61 -26.52 36.84
C SER A 67 2.05 -26.51 35.43
N ALA A 68 1.30 -25.46 35.11
CA ALA A 68 0.73 -25.22 33.79
C ALA A 68 1.17 -23.85 33.30
N SER A 69 1.83 -23.80 32.15
CA SER A 69 2.05 -22.56 31.41
C SER A 69 1.35 -22.66 30.07
N GLY A 70 0.52 -21.67 29.75
CA GLY A 70 -0.32 -21.64 28.57
C GLY A 70 0.08 -20.54 27.59
N THR A 71 -0.04 -20.83 26.31
CA THR A 71 0.11 -19.86 25.21
C THR A 71 -1.13 -19.92 24.33
N VAL A 72 -1.76 -18.77 24.09
CA VAL A 72 -2.87 -18.66 23.15
C VAL A 72 -2.31 -18.54 21.73
N VAL A 73 -2.74 -19.44 20.86
CA VAL A 73 -2.44 -19.40 19.42
C VAL A 73 -3.72 -19.04 18.68
N LEU A 74 -3.65 -18.01 17.84
CA LEU A 74 -4.74 -17.62 16.96
C LEU A 74 -4.25 -17.72 15.52
N VAL A 75 -4.83 -18.63 14.77
CA VAL A 75 -4.60 -18.81 13.34
C VAL A 75 -5.80 -18.24 12.62
N LYS A 76 -5.54 -17.34 11.68
CA LYS A 76 -6.58 -16.74 10.85
C LYS A 76 -6.10 -16.78 9.41
N GLU A 77 -6.98 -17.18 8.49
CA GLU A 77 -6.75 -16.93 7.08
C GLU A 77 -6.74 -15.42 6.85
N GLU A 78 -5.54 -14.86 6.69
CA GLU A 78 -5.43 -13.63 5.93
C GLU A 78 -5.52 -14.02 4.45
N GLU A 79 -6.62 -13.63 3.80
CA GLU A 79 -6.49 -13.18 2.42
C GLU A 79 -5.46 -12.05 2.47
N GLN A 80 -4.20 -12.41 2.25
CA GLN A 80 -3.14 -11.44 2.07
C GLN A 80 -3.44 -10.78 0.73
N ALA A 81 -4.41 -9.85 0.75
CA ALA A 81 -4.52 -8.77 -0.19
C ALA A 81 -3.25 -7.95 0.03
N CYS A 82 -2.13 -8.49 -0.43
CA CYS A 82 -0.98 -7.73 -0.82
C CYS A 82 -1.53 -6.76 -1.85
N LYS A 83 -2.02 -5.62 -1.37
CA LYS A 83 -2.35 -4.48 -2.21
C LYS A 83 -1.02 -4.13 -2.84
N LYS A 84 -0.77 -4.71 -4.03
CA LYS A 84 0.36 -4.32 -4.86
C LYS A 84 0.22 -2.83 -5.00
N SER A 85 1.05 -2.10 -4.26
CA SER A 85 1.13 -0.67 -4.35
C SER A 85 1.45 -0.37 -5.80
N SER A 86 0.44 0.05 -6.58
CA SER A 86 0.56 0.15 -8.03
C SER A 86 1.25 1.46 -8.39
N TRP A 87 2.48 1.64 -7.89
CA TRP A 87 3.35 2.75 -8.25
C TRP A 87 3.53 2.84 -9.76
N GLY A 88 3.47 1.70 -10.47
CA GLY A 88 3.46 1.66 -11.94
C GLY A 88 2.27 2.37 -12.58
N LEU A 89 1.06 2.28 -12.01
CA LEU A 89 -0.11 3.00 -12.52
C LEU A 89 0.04 4.52 -12.29
N TYR A 90 0.54 4.92 -11.12
CA TYR A 90 0.83 6.34 -10.83
C TYR A 90 1.88 6.92 -11.77
N ALA A 91 2.99 6.20 -11.99
CA ALA A 91 4.03 6.63 -12.92
C ALA A 91 3.49 6.78 -14.36
N LEU A 92 2.66 5.82 -14.81
CA LEU A 92 2.05 5.86 -16.14
C LEU A 92 1.10 7.05 -16.29
N ILE A 93 0.27 7.33 -15.27
CA ILE A 93 -0.63 8.50 -15.24
C ILE A 93 0.18 9.81 -15.33
N VAL A 94 1.28 9.94 -14.58
CA VAL A 94 2.14 11.13 -14.61
C VAL A 94 2.76 11.34 -15.98
N VAL A 95 3.28 10.29 -16.62
CA VAL A 95 3.87 10.38 -17.97
C VAL A 95 2.82 10.80 -19.00
N VAL A 96 1.62 10.21 -18.95
CA VAL A 96 0.51 10.57 -19.86
C VAL A 96 0.10 12.03 -19.67
N ALA A 97 -0.02 12.49 -18.42
CA ALA A 97 -0.34 13.88 -18.11
C ALA A 97 0.72 14.86 -18.65
N LEU A 98 2.01 14.55 -18.47
CA LEU A 98 3.11 15.38 -18.98
C LEU A 98 3.12 15.46 -20.52
N LEU A 99 2.88 14.34 -21.21
CA LEU A 99 2.78 14.30 -22.67
C LEU A 99 1.60 15.13 -23.17
N PHE A 100 0.45 15.03 -22.49
CA PHE A 100 -0.74 15.81 -22.84
C PHE A 100 -0.50 17.32 -22.66
N CYS A 101 0.13 17.72 -21.55
CA CYS A 101 0.53 19.11 -21.32
C CYS A 101 1.49 19.62 -22.41
N ALA A 102 2.48 18.82 -22.79
CA ALA A 102 3.41 19.18 -23.87
C ALA A 102 2.70 19.37 -25.21
N LEU A 103 1.74 18.49 -25.55
CA LEU A 103 0.94 18.60 -26.76
C LEU A 103 0.09 19.87 -26.76
N VAL A 104 -0.60 20.18 -25.66
CA VAL A 104 -1.38 21.42 -25.53
C VAL A 104 -0.48 22.64 -25.71
N CYS A 105 0.66 22.71 -25.02
CA CYS A 105 1.63 23.80 -25.18
C CYS A 105 2.14 23.92 -26.62
N CYS A 106 2.45 22.81 -27.28
CA CYS A 106 2.87 22.78 -28.68
C CYS A 106 1.78 23.30 -29.62
N THR A 107 0.52 22.91 -29.42
CA THR A 107 -0.60 23.41 -30.22
C THR A 107 -0.82 24.90 -30.01
N LEU A 108 -0.77 25.40 -28.76
CA LEU A 108 -0.89 26.82 -28.47
C LEU A 108 0.28 27.65 -29.00
N TYR A 109 1.48 27.08 -29.05
CA TYR A 109 2.65 27.72 -29.65
C TYR A 109 2.59 27.73 -31.19
N ARG A 110 2.08 26.64 -31.79
CA ARG A 110 1.94 26.48 -33.25
C ARG A 110 0.76 27.25 -33.83
N VAL A 111 -0.32 27.41 -33.07
CA VAL A 111 -1.39 28.35 -33.37
C VAL A 111 -0.79 29.73 -33.20
N ASP A 112 -0.44 30.38 -34.30
CA ASP A 112 0.21 31.69 -34.35
C ASP A 112 -0.48 32.68 -33.41
N VAL A 113 0.02 32.77 -32.17
CA VAL A 113 -0.31 33.87 -31.25
C VAL A 113 0.07 35.20 -31.91
N LYS A 114 1.05 35.15 -32.82
CA LYS A 114 1.40 36.23 -33.76
C LYS A 114 0.21 36.71 -34.62
N LYS A 115 -0.72 35.85 -35.05
CA LYS A 115 -1.92 36.28 -35.80
C LYS A 115 -2.92 37.00 -34.91
N TYR A 116 -3.08 36.56 -33.66
CA TYR A 116 -3.99 37.20 -32.71
C TYR A 116 -3.45 38.53 -32.16
N PHE A 117 -2.12 38.68 -32.05
CA PHE A 117 -1.48 39.90 -31.58
C PHE A 117 -0.99 40.86 -32.68
N GLN A 118 -1.29 40.60 -33.97
CA GLN A 118 -1.09 41.60 -35.01
C GLN A 118 -2.07 42.77 -34.80
N LYS A 119 -1.62 43.82 -34.10
CA LYS A 119 -2.35 45.09 -34.03
C LYS A 119 -2.66 45.58 -35.45
N LYS A 120 -3.92 45.99 -35.69
CA LYS A 120 -4.35 46.65 -36.93
C LYS A 120 -3.39 47.80 -37.23
N LYS A 121 -2.78 47.83 -38.43
CA LYS A 121 -1.97 48.97 -38.87
C LYS A 121 -2.86 50.23 -38.83
N PRO A 122 -2.47 51.30 -38.12
CA PRO A 122 -3.23 52.54 -38.18
C PRO A 122 -3.16 53.07 -39.61
N ASN A 123 -4.30 53.48 -40.15
CA ASN A 123 -4.35 54.24 -41.40
C ASN A 123 -3.68 55.60 -41.12
N VAL A 124 -2.42 55.75 -41.50
CA VAL A 124 -1.74 57.04 -41.45
C VAL A 124 -2.20 57.82 -42.68
N VAL A 125 -3.22 58.67 -42.48
CA VAL A 125 -3.59 59.70 -43.46
C VAL A 125 -2.54 60.80 -43.32
N TYR A 126 -1.72 61.00 -44.35
CA TYR A 126 -0.73 62.07 -44.38
C TYR A 126 -1.41 63.35 -44.89
N GLU A 127 -1.67 64.31 -43.99
CA GLU A 127 -2.04 65.65 -44.42
C GLU A 127 -0.79 66.38 -44.91
N ASP A 128 -0.84 66.84 -46.17
CA ASP A 128 0.23 67.63 -46.77
C ASP A 128 0.26 69.04 -46.15
N MET A 129 1.24 69.30 -45.28
CA MET A 129 1.41 70.56 -44.55
C MET A 129 2.09 71.67 -45.39
N SER A 130 2.03 71.60 -46.71
CA SER A 130 2.75 72.53 -47.60
C SER A 130 2.08 73.91 -47.80
N TYR A 131 0.88 74.15 -47.23
CA TYR A 131 0.08 75.33 -47.60
C TYR A 131 0.29 76.62 -46.77
N ASN A 132 0.94 76.56 -45.60
CA ASN A 132 1.03 77.74 -44.72
C ASN A 132 2.29 78.61 -44.86
N SER A 133 3.23 78.27 -45.74
CA SER A 133 4.49 79.02 -45.87
C SER A 133 4.46 80.23 -46.83
N ARG A 134 3.34 80.49 -47.54
CA ARG A 134 3.31 81.51 -48.62
C ARG A 134 2.51 82.79 -48.34
N ARG A 135 2.05 83.04 -47.12
CA ARG A 135 1.16 84.19 -46.83
C ARG A 135 1.78 85.36 -46.06
N SER A 136 3.08 85.36 -45.77
CA SER A 136 3.72 86.44 -44.98
C SER A 136 4.57 87.43 -45.78
N THR A 137 4.34 87.58 -47.09
CA THR A 137 4.89 88.70 -47.87
C THR A 137 3.76 89.47 -48.56
N LEU A 138 2.97 90.20 -47.78
CA LEU A 138 2.15 91.28 -48.32
C LEU A 138 2.42 92.56 -47.51
N VAL A 139 3.32 93.35 -48.08
CA VAL A 139 3.64 94.73 -47.71
C VAL A 139 2.37 95.59 -47.81
N ARG A 140 2.14 96.48 -46.83
CA ARG A 140 1.29 97.67 -47.03
C ARG A 140 2.00 98.90 -46.46
N THR A 141 2.16 99.84 -47.38
CA THR A 141 2.59 101.25 -47.32
C THR A 141 2.43 101.96 -45.98
#